data_AF-A0A9Q1KKP1-F1
#
_entry.id   AF-A0A9Q1KKP1-F1
#
_cell.length_a   1.000
_cell.length_b   1.000
_cell.length_c   1.000
_cell.angle_alpha   90.00
_cell.angle_beta   90.00
_cell.angle_gamma   90.00
#
_symmetry.space_group_name_H-M   'P 1'
#
loop_
_entity.id
_entity.type
_entity.pdbx_description
1 polymer ?
#
loop_
_entity_poly.entity_id
_entity_poly.type
_entity_poly.pdbx_seq_one_letter_code
_entity_poly.pdbx_strand_id
1 'polypeptide(L)'
;MVRDVHMISTEVMASNVVKNLAKAASEYQYPWREKLAKHKDELAKGVWGYWELGAWKPLSISARRRARLRKEVVLAGEDWPYDPERKEMRTKRKGHKCDRIAAEKRAQTAELMKKMPQMLLDYKKRRWEKKMKEEESKKGCGLRSVDQEIQDKGFEGGTLYVGV
;
A
#
# COMPACT_ATOMS: atom_id res chain seq x y z
N MET A 1 -68.98 40.22 30.79
CA MET A 1 -69.00 38.93 30.08
C MET A 1 -67.90 38.75 29.03
N VAL A 2 -67.21 39.80 28.51
CA VAL A 2 -66.06 39.61 27.59
C VAL A 2 -64.71 39.58 28.34
N ARG A 3 -64.64 40.14 29.56
CA ARG A 3 -63.43 40.14 30.40
C ARG A 3 -63.14 38.79 31.06
N ASP A 4 -64.19 37.99 31.33
CA ASP A 4 -64.07 36.72 32.05
C ASP A 4 -63.49 35.60 31.18
N VAL A 5 -63.80 35.58 29.88
CA VAL A 5 -63.27 34.59 28.92
C VAL A 5 -61.77 34.79 28.67
N HIS A 6 -61.30 36.05 28.67
CA HIS A 6 -59.88 36.36 28.49
C HIS A 6 -59.04 35.92 29.70
N MET A 7 -59.59 36.04 30.91
CA MET A 7 -58.92 35.65 32.16
C MET A 7 -58.80 34.12 32.30
N ILE A 8 -59.85 33.38 31.91
CA ILE A 8 -59.84 31.90 31.90
C ILE A 8 -58.80 31.35 30.90
N SER A 9 -58.65 31.98 29.73
CA SER A 9 -57.64 31.59 28.74
C SER A 9 -56.20 31.77 29.25
N THR A 10 -55.93 32.87 29.97
CA THR A 10 -54.60 33.13 30.53
C THR A 10 -54.22 32.18 31.66
N GLU A 11 -55.17 31.77 32.49
CA GLU A 11 -54.93 30.80 33.57
C GLU A 11 -54.65 29.39 33.02
N VAL A 12 -55.40 28.97 32.00
CA VAL A 12 -55.15 27.69 31.30
C VAL A 12 -53.76 27.71 30.64
N MET A 13 -53.39 28.81 29.98
CA MET A 13 -52.06 28.97 29.37
C MET A 13 -50.94 28.96 30.41
N ALA A 14 -51.10 29.66 31.53
CA ALA A 14 -50.14 29.65 32.63
C ALA A 14 -49.99 28.26 33.24
N SER A 15 -51.09 27.52 33.42
CA SER A 15 -51.06 26.15 33.96
C SER A 15 -50.34 25.17 33.02
N ASN A 16 -50.48 25.33 31.71
CA ASN A 16 -49.79 24.54 30.71
C ASN A 16 -48.29 24.87 30.64
N VAL A 17 -47.93 26.14 30.79
CA VAL A 17 -46.52 26.58 30.88
C VAL A 17 -45.85 26.00 32.11
N VAL A 18 -46.52 26.01 33.28
CA VAL A 18 -45.99 25.42 34.51
C VAL A 18 -45.84 23.89 34.38
N LYS A 19 -46.82 23.20 33.78
CA LYS A 19 -46.72 21.75 33.50
C LYS A 19 -45.58 21.43 32.53
N ASN A 20 -45.38 22.23 31.49
CA ASN A 20 -44.29 22.06 30.54
C ASN A 20 -42.92 22.37 31.15
N LEU A 21 -42.83 23.35 32.06
CA LEU A 21 -41.61 23.63 32.83
C LEU A 21 -41.29 22.52 33.84
N ALA A 22 -42.30 21.97 34.52
CA ALA A 22 -42.13 20.85 35.43
C ALA A 22 -41.72 19.57 34.69
N LYS A 23 -42.32 19.33 33.52
CA LYS A 23 -41.97 18.23 32.62
C LYS A 23 -40.58 18.41 32.01
N ALA A 24 -40.24 19.62 31.60
CA ALA A 24 -38.88 19.96 31.18
C ALA A 24 -37.89 19.76 32.32
N ALA A 25 -38.19 20.18 33.55
CA ALA A 25 -37.30 20.00 34.70
C ALA A 25 -37.11 18.52 35.11
N SER A 26 -38.13 17.68 34.95
CA SER A 26 -38.04 16.24 35.26
C SER A 26 -37.43 15.39 34.14
N GLU A 27 -37.77 15.67 32.88
CA GLU A 27 -37.18 15.01 31.69
C GLU A 27 -35.74 15.50 31.43
N TYR A 28 -35.35 16.70 31.89
CA TYR A 28 -33.97 17.19 31.79
C TYR A 28 -32.98 16.49 32.72
N GLN A 29 -33.44 15.71 33.70
CA GLN A 29 -32.51 15.14 34.67
C GLN A 29 -31.53 14.18 33.99
N TYR A 30 -31.94 13.44 32.94
CA TYR A 30 -31.05 12.55 32.17
C TYR A 30 -31.47 12.38 30.70
N PRO A 31 -31.30 13.40 29.83
CA PRO A 31 -31.70 13.36 28.42
C PRO A 31 -30.99 12.27 27.60
N TRP A 32 -29.91 11.69 28.13
CA TRP A 32 -29.20 10.59 27.49
C TRP A 32 -29.93 9.25 27.62
N ARG A 33 -30.80 9.04 28.63
CA ARG A 33 -31.55 7.79 28.83
C ARG A 33 -32.51 7.52 27.68
N GLU A 34 -33.24 8.55 27.24
CA GLU A 34 -34.15 8.47 26.10
C GLU A 34 -33.41 8.23 24.78
N LYS A 35 -32.31 8.97 24.57
CA LYS A 35 -31.45 8.79 23.39
C LYS A 35 -30.83 7.39 23.35
N LEU A 36 -30.44 6.85 24.50
CA LEU A 36 -29.89 5.51 24.64
C LEU A 36 -30.96 4.45 24.37
N ALA A 37 -32.17 4.60 24.94
CA ALA A 37 -33.30 3.70 24.67
C ALA A 37 -33.64 3.66 23.17
N LYS A 38 -33.66 4.81 22.50
CA LYS A 38 -33.93 4.91 21.05
C LYS A 38 -32.91 4.16 20.18
N HIS A 39 -31.65 4.12 20.61
CA HIS A 39 -30.56 3.55 19.82
C HIS A 39 -30.01 2.23 20.37
N LYS A 40 -30.62 1.67 21.41
CA LYS A 40 -30.13 0.47 22.11
C LYS A 40 -29.90 -0.71 21.17
N ASP A 41 -30.89 -1.01 20.33
CA ASP A 41 -30.84 -2.15 19.39
C ASP A 41 -29.77 -1.95 18.31
N GLU A 42 -29.54 -0.70 17.91
CA GLU A 42 -28.51 -0.34 16.93
C GLU A 42 -27.11 -0.37 17.54
N LEU A 43 -26.96 0.05 18.80
CA LEU A 43 -25.70 -0.01 19.52
C LEU A 43 -25.26 -1.46 19.76
N ALA A 44 -26.21 -2.38 19.94
CA ALA A 44 -25.96 -3.81 20.11
C ALA A 44 -25.41 -4.48 18.83
N LYS A 45 -25.70 -3.94 17.63
CA LYS A 45 -25.19 -4.47 16.35
C LYS A 45 -23.69 -4.28 16.15
N GLY A 46 -23.03 -3.48 16.99
CA GLY A 46 -21.58 -3.22 16.93
C GLY A 46 -21.23 -1.75 16.69
N VAL A 47 -19.95 -1.46 16.40
CA VAL A 47 -19.44 -0.07 16.27
C VAL A 47 -19.48 0.49 14.85
N TRP A 48 -19.19 -0.35 13.85
CA TRP A 48 -18.96 0.10 12.47
C TRP A 48 -20.07 -0.27 11.50
N GLY A 49 -21.02 -1.09 11.94
CA GLY A 49 -22.00 -1.74 11.08
C GLY A 49 -22.08 -3.22 11.40
N TYR A 50 -22.88 -3.91 10.62
CA TYR A 50 -23.11 -5.34 10.78
C TYR A 50 -23.15 -6.01 9.40
N TRP A 51 -22.76 -7.29 9.38
CA TRP A 51 -22.83 -8.11 8.17
C TRP A 51 -24.23 -8.71 8.07
N GLU A 52 -24.93 -8.41 6.97
CA GLU A 52 -26.26 -8.95 6.72
C GLU A 52 -26.40 -9.23 5.23
N LEU A 53 -26.88 -10.44 4.88
CA LEU A 53 -27.17 -10.86 3.50
C LEU A 53 -26.01 -10.62 2.51
N GLY A 54 -24.76 -10.88 2.95
CA GLY A 54 -23.58 -10.76 2.10
C GLY A 54 -23.09 -9.32 1.86
N ALA A 55 -23.68 -8.33 2.53
CA ALA A 55 -23.26 -6.94 2.46
C ALA A 55 -22.97 -6.36 3.84
N TRP A 56 -22.03 -5.40 3.88
CA TRP A 56 -21.81 -4.59 5.07
C TRP A 56 -22.86 -3.49 5.15
N LYS A 57 -23.72 -3.52 6.17
CA LYS A 57 -24.74 -2.48 6.43
C LYS A 57 -24.20 -1.48 7.45
N PRO A 58 -24.24 -0.16 7.16
CA PRO A 58 -23.89 0.86 8.14
C PRO A 58 -24.96 0.93 9.24
N LEU A 59 -24.58 1.43 10.41
CA LEU A 59 -25.51 1.72 11.50
C LEU A 59 -26.40 2.93 11.14
N SER A 60 -27.61 2.97 11.69
CA SER A 60 -28.50 4.13 11.58
C SER A 60 -27.97 5.37 12.32
N ILE A 61 -27.15 5.16 13.36
CA ILE A 61 -26.51 6.22 14.13
C ILE A 61 -25.11 6.53 13.60
N SER A 62 -24.82 7.81 13.36
CA SER A 62 -23.47 8.23 13.00
C SER A 62 -22.50 8.08 14.17
N ALA A 63 -21.24 7.73 13.89
CA ALA A 63 -20.20 7.58 14.90
C ALA A 63 -20.05 8.83 15.79
N ARG A 64 -20.25 10.03 15.22
CA ARG A 64 -20.24 11.30 15.97
C ARG A 64 -21.37 11.37 16.99
N ARG A 65 -22.60 10.99 16.61
CA ARG A 65 -23.75 10.97 17.53
C ARG A 65 -23.53 9.92 18.62
N ARG A 66 -23.05 8.73 18.26
CA ARG A 66 -22.66 7.68 19.22
C ARG A 66 -21.66 8.21 20.27
N ALA A 67 -20.58 8.87 19.84
CA ALA A 67 -19.56 9.40 20.75
C ALA A 67 -20.10 10.49 21.69
N ARG A 68 -21.03 11.34 21.22
CA ARG A 68 -21.72 12.29 22.10
C ARG A 68 -22.56 11.59 23.16
N LEU A 69 -23.32 10.56 22.79
CA LEU A 69 -24.10 9.75 23.73
C LEU A 69 -23.20 9.06 24.75
N ARG A 70 -22.12 8.41 24.29
CA ARG A 70 -21.12 7.79 25.18
C ARG A 70 -20.55 8.80 26.17
N LYS A 71 -20.23 10.02 25.70
CA LYS A 71 -19.75 11.10 26.57
C LYS A 71 -20.78 11.49 27.63
N GLU A 72 -22.05 11.66 27.25
CA GLU A 72 -23.13 11.99 28.19
C GLU A 72 -23.32 10.90 29.26
N VAL A 73 -23.30 9.62 28.88
CA VAL A 73 -23.44 8.45 29.78
C VAL A 73 -22.26 8.35 30.75
N VAL A 74 -21.03 8.41 30.22
CA VAL A 74 -19.81 8.29 31.04
C VAL A 74 -19.67 9.49 32.00
N LEU A 75 -20.08 10.69 31.58
CA LEU A 75 -20.10 11.87 32.47
C LEU A 75 -21.13 11.73 33.60
N ALA A 76 -22.23 11.00 33.37
CA ALA A 76 -23.19 10.67 34.41
C ALA A 76 -22.71 9.55 35.35
N GLY A 77 -21.51 8.99 35.11
CA GLY A 77 -20.92 7.94 35.93
C GLY A 77 -21.43 6.53 35.61
N GLU A 78 -22.21 6.34 34.54
CA GLU A 78 -22.65 5.01 34.10
C GLU A 78 -21.65 4.37 33.14
N ASP A 79 -21.64 3.04 33.11
CA ASP A 79 -20.75 2.24 32.26
C ASP A 79 -21.27 2.13 30.81
N TRP A 80 -20.35 1.97 29.85
CA TRP A 80 -20.66 1.89 28.43
C TRP A 80 -20.31 0.49 27.86
N PRO A 81 -21.26 -0.46 27.82
CA PRO A 81 -20.98 -1.85 27.45
C PRO A 81 -20.99 -2.13 25.93
N TYR A 82 -21.36 -1.16 25.09
CA TYR A 82 -21.63 -1.41 23.67
C TYR A 82 -20.39 -1.39 22.75
N ASP A 83 -19.23 -1.00 23.25
CA ASP A 83 -18.01 -0.88 22.45
C ASP A 83 -17.02 -1.99 22.85
N PRO A 84 -16.44 -2.73 21.89
CA PRO A 84 -15.42 -3.73 22.18
C PRO A 84 -14.15 -3.07 22.71
N GLU A 85 -13.37 -3.84 23.46
CA GLU A 85 -12.09 -3.41 24.00
C GLU A 85 -11.10 -3.05 22.88
N ARG A 86 -10.20 -2.11 23.18
CA ARG A 86 -9.16 -1.71 22.21
C ARG A 86 -8.19 -2.87 22.00
N LYS A 87 -7.94 -3.19 20.73
CA LYS A 87 -6.90 -4.14 20.34
C LYS A 87 -5.50 -3.62 20.68
N GLU A 88 -4.60 -4.56 20.98
CA GLU A 88 -3.18 -4.31 21.15
C GLU A 88 -2.54 -3.62 19.94
N MET A 89 -1.64 -2.67 20.21
CA MET A 89 -0.90 -1.93 19.19
C MET A 89 0.27 -2.75 18.63
N ARG A 90 0.59 -2.56 17.35
CA ARG A 90 1.77 -3.19 16.72
C ARG A 90 3.05 -2.42 17.03
N THR A 91 3.97 -3.04 17.76
CA THR A 91 5.25 -2.40 18.17
C THR A 91 6.43 -2.64 17.21
N LYS A 92 6.28 -3.48 16.19
CA LYS A 92 7.38 -3.88 15.29
C LYS A 92 7.77 -2.77 14.30
N ARG A 93 9.04 -2.35 14.31
CA ARG A 93 9.64 -1.44 13.30
C ARG A 93 10.00 -2.21 12.01
N LYS A 94 9.82 -1.59 10.84
CA LYS A 94 10.09 -2.19 9.52
C LYS A 94 11.59 -2.28 9.18
N GLY A 95 12.35 -1.27 9.61
CA GLY A 95 13.73 -1.03 9.19
C GLY A 95 13.83 -0.54 7.73
N HIS A 96 14.93 0.14 7.39
CA HIS A 96 15.20 0.54 6.00
C HIS A 96 15.69 -0.66 5.19
N LYS A 97 15.31 -0.70 3.90
CA LYS A 97 15.74 -1.76 2.98
C LYS A 97 17.26 -1.81 2.82
N CYS A 98 17.90 -0.65 2.75
CA CYS A 98 19.35 -0.53 2.61
C CYS A 98 20.09 -1.21 3.77
N ASP A 99 19.69 -0.93 5.02
CA ASP A 99 20.34 -1.48 6.20
C ASP A 99 20.21 -3.00 6.28
N ARG A 100 19.05 -3.53 5.87
CA ARG A 100 18.81 -4.99 5.81
C ARG A 100 19.77 -5.69 4.85
N ILE A 101 20.01 -5.10 3.69
CA ILE A 101 20.81 -5.71 2.62
C ILE A 101 22.31 -5.35 2.76
N ALA A 102 22.66 -4.39 3.60
CA ALA A 102 24.02 -3.91 3.73
C ALA A 102 24.99 -5.00 4.23
N ALA A 103 24.56 -5.87 5.15
CA ALA A 103 25.38 -6.99 5.61
C ALA A 103 25.65 -8.00 4.47
N GLU A 104 24.60 -8.36 3.73
CA GLU A 104 24.68 -9.28 2.58
C GLU A 104 25.62 -8.75 1.49
N LYS A 105 25.51 -7.46 1.14
CA LYS A 105 26.39 -6.82 0.15
C LYS A 105 27.86 -6.81 0.57
N ARG A 106 28.15 -6.61 1.86
CA ARG A 106 29.54 -6.66 2.38
C ARG A 106 30.11 -8.07 2.29
N ALA A 107 29.33 -9.09 2.63
CA ALA A 107 29.73 -10.50 2.49
C ALA A 107 29.99 -10.88 1.03
N GLN A 108 29.07 -10.53 0.13
CA GLN A 108 29.21 -10.79 -1.30
C GLN A 108 30.44 -10.10 -1.89
N THR A 109 30.74 -8.88 -1.44
CA THR A 109 31.94 -8.15 -1.85
C THR A 109 33.21 -8.91 -1.42
N ALA A 110 33.27 -9.42 -0.18
CA ALA A 110 34.41 -10.20 0.30
C ALA A 110 34.59 -11.51 -0.49
N GLU A 111 33.50 -12.21 -0.82
CA GLU A 111 33.55 -13.41 -1.66
C GLU A 111 34.03 -13.12 -3.09
N LEU A 112 33.59 -12.01 -3.68
CA LEU A 112 34.02 -11.58 -5.00
C LEU A 112 35.51 -11.23 -5.01
N MET A 113 36.00 -10.57 -3.95
CA MET A 113 37.43 -10.24 -3.82
C MET A 113 38.31 -11.51 -3.72
N LYS A 114 37.85 -12.57 -3.06
CA LYS A 114 38.55 -13.87 -3.03
C LYS A 114 38.66 -14.50 -4.43
N LYS A 115 37.64 -14.31 -5.28
CA LYS A 115 37.62 -14.82 -6.67
C LYS A 115 38.38 -13.94 -7.66
N MET A 116 38.78 -12.72 -7.25
CA MET A 116 39.44 -11.75 -8.11
C MET A 116 40.71 -12.29 -8.81
N PRO A 117 41.63 -13.00 -8.13
CA PRO A 117 42.85 -13.48 -8.77
C PRO A 117 42.55 -14.45 -9.92
N GLN A 118 41.60 -15.36 -9.71
CA GLN A 118 41.18 -16.31 -10.75
C GLN A 118 40.55 -15.58 -11.94
N MET A 119 39.65 -14.63 -11.69
CA MET A 119 39.02 -13.84 -12.76
C MET A 119 40.04 -13.06 -13.61
N LEU A 120 41.13 -12.57 -13.00
CA LEU A 120 42.21 -11.90 -13.71
C LEU A 120 42.99 -12.85 -14.61
N LEU A 121 43.28 -14.07 -14.14
CA LEU A 121 43.93 -15.10 -14.95
C LEU A 121 43.05 -15.52 -16.13
N ASP A 122 41.76 -15.74 -15.89
CA ASP A 122 40.80 -16.10 -16.93
C ASP A 122 40.68 -14.99 -17.99
N TYR A 123 40.67 -13.71 -17.57
CA TYR A 123 40.67 -12.58 -18.49
C TYR A 123 41.94 -12.51 -19.33
N LYS A 124 43.12 -12.67 -18.69
CA LYS A 124 44.40 -12.70 -19.39
C LYS A 124 44.46 -13.82 -20.41
N LYS A 125 44.05 -15.04 -20.02
CA LYS A 125 43.98 -16.22 -20.90
C LYS A 125 43.11 -15.95 -22.13
N ARG A 126 41.89 -15.41 -21.93
CA ARG A 126 40.97 -15.07 -23.03
C ARG A 126 41.54 -14.03 -24.00
N ARG A 127 42.23 -13.00 -23.48
CA ARG A 127 42.89 -11.98 -24.30
C ARG A 127 44.06 -12.57 -25.10
N TRP A 128 44.82 -13.47 -24.50
CA TRP A 128 45.92 -14.16 -25.15
C TRP A 128 45.43 -15.10 -26.25
N GLU A 129 44.43 -15.95 -25.98
CA GLU A 129 43.84 -16.84 -26.98
C GLU A 129 43.26 -16.08 -28.17
N LYS A 130 42.60 -14.94 -27.93
CA LYS A 130 42.09 -14.07 -28.99
C LYS A 130 43.23 -13.55 -29.87
N LYS A 131 44.33 -13.08 -29.25
CA LYS A 131 45.51 -12.62 -29.98
C LYS A 131 46.14 -13.73 -30.81
N MET A 132 46.29 -14.94 -30.25
CA MET A 132 46.85 -16.08 -30.99
C MET A 132 46.01 -16.44 -32.21
N LYS A 133 44.67 -16.49 -32.06
CA LYS A 133 43.76 -16.73 -33.19
C LYS A 133 43.82 -15.66 -34.27
N GLU A 134 44.00 -14.39 -33.90
CA GLU A 134 44.18 -13.29 -34.85
C GLU A 134 45.53 -13.37 -35.60
N GLU A 135 46.59 -13.79 -34.93
CA GLU A 135 47.90 -14.00 -35.57
C GLU A 135 47.91 -15.26 -36.46
N GLU A 136 47.21 -16.32 -36.05
CA GLU A 136 46.99 -17.53 -36.87
C GLU A 136 46.13 -17.24 -38.10
N SER A 137 45.06 -16.46 -37.98
CA SER A 137 44.23 -16.08 -39.13
C SER A 137 44.96 -15.17 -40.12
N LYS A 138 45.83 -14.26 -39.64
CA LYS A 138 46.73 -13.49 -40.50
C LYS A 138 47.74 -14.38 -41.23
N LYS A 139 48.35 -15.35 -40.55
CA LYS A 139 49.30 -16.30 -41.17
C LYS A 139 48.61 -17.23 -42.16
N GLY A 140 47.42 -17.73 -41.83
CA GLY A 140 46.61 -18.57 -42.72
C GLY A 140 46.10 -17.82 -43.96
N CYS A 141 45.83 -16.52 -43.86
CA CYS A 141 45.49 -15.66 -45.00
C CYS A 141 46.70 -15.37 -45.91
N GLY A 142 47.91 -15.34 -45.35
CA GLY A 142 49.18 -15.18 -46.08
C GLY A 142 49.74 -16.48 -46.69
N LEU A 143 49.16 -17.64 -46.36
CA LEU A 143 49.48 -18.97 -46.90
C LEU A 143 48.39 -19.44 -47.89
N ARG A 144 47.87 -18.54 -48.72
CA ARG A 144 47.41 -18.98 -50.04
C ARG A 144 48.68 -19.32 -50.82
N SER A 145 48.90 -20.62 -51.03
CA SER A 145 50.05 -21.12 -51.78
C SER A 145 50.14 -20.39 -53.11
N VAL A 146 51.33 -19.92 -53.46
CA VAL A 146 51.66 -19.39 -54.80
C VAL A 146 51.22 -20.41 -55.88
N ASP A 147 51.22 -21.70 -55.53
CA ASP A 147 50.74 -22.80 -56.37
C ASP A 147 49.22 -22.77 -56.65
N GLN A 148 48.39 -22.26 -55.74
CA GLN A 148 46.95 -22.08 -55.98
C GLN A 148 46.69 -20.89 -56.91
N GLU A 149 47.49 -19.82 -56.77
CA GLU A 149 47.36 -18.61 -57.59
C GLU A 149 47.88 -18.81 -59.03
N ILE A 150 48.78 -19.78 -59.24
CA ILE A 150 49.24 -20.21 -60.57
C ILE A 150 48.21 -21.15 -61.24
N GLN A 151 47.48 -21.97 -60.49
CA GLN A 151 46.40 -22.80 -61.05
C GLN A 151 45.15 -22.01 -61.46
N ASP A 152 44.81 -20.92 -60.75
CA ASP A 152 43.67 -20.07 -61.09
C ASP A 152 43.94 -19.11 -62.28
N LYS A 153 45.23 -18.90 -62.64
CA LYS A 153 45.65 -18.06 -63.80
C LYS A 153 45.97 -18.90 -65.06
N GLY A 154 45.39 -20.09 -65.16
CA GLY A 154 45.45 -20.93 -66.35
C GLY A 154 44.83 -20.28 -67.58
N PHE A 155 45.70 -19.74 -68.44
CA PHE A 155 45.62 -19.86 -69.90
C PHE A 155 44.36 -19.31 -70.58
N GLU A 156 44.18 -17.99 -70.58
CA GLU A 156 43.42 -17.32 -71.65
C GLU A 156 44.33 -17.20 -72.88
N GLY A 157 44.33 -18.26 -73.70
CA GLY A 157 44.90 -18.21 -75.04
C GLY A 157 44.07 -17.28 -75.94
N GLY A 158 44.68 -16.19 -76.41
CA GLY A 158 44.08 -15.36 -77.46
C GLY A 158 44.92 -14.14 -77.83
N THR A 159 45.54 -14.19 -79.02
CA THR A 159 45.72 -13.11 -80.04
C THR A 159 46.88 -13.50 -80.97
N LEU A 160 46.63 -14.00 -82.18
CA LEU A 160 46.37 -13.28 -83.45
C LEU A 160 47.50 -12.33 -83.90
N TYR A 161 48.10 -12.69 -85.07
CA TYR A 161 48.74 -11.82 -86.09
C TYR A 161 50.01 -11.05 -85.66
N VAL A 162 51.09 -10.91 -86.44
CA VAL A 162 51.33 -10.47 -87.84
C VAL A 162 52.73 -11.04 -88.21
N GLY A 163 53.07 -11.61 -89.36
CA GLY A 163 52.92 -11.14 -90.75
C GLY A 163 54.26 -10.58 -91.25
N VAL A 164 54.82 -11.24 -92.28
CA VAL A 164 56.06 -10.99 -93.06
C VAL A 164 57.38 -11.48 -92.45
#